data_AF-A0A6S7KA37-F1
#
_entry.id   AF-A0A6S7KA37-F1
#
_cell.length_a   1.000
_cell.length_b   1.000
_cell.length_c   1.000
_cell.angle_alpha   90.00
_cell.angle_beta   90.00
_cell.angle_gamma   90.00
#
_symmetry.space_group_name_H-M   'P 1'
#
loop_
_entity.id
_entity.type
_entity.pdbx_description
1 polymer ?
#
loop_
_entity_poly.entity_id
_entity_poly.type
_entity_poly.pdbx_seq_one_letter_code
_entity_poly.pdbx_strand_id
1 'polypeptide(L)'
;MAQLTQYKKFLKKIANGLTMSDVGSLKFLCHDKVDGAALDRVPNSEALELFKLFQQKRIISENNLTCLRDLLKQIQRIDLVQIIPDEFCQQSSDVEVASPYRVLLKSLADGLTTRDISQFTFLLGIEDGIAEKLTNGEKFLIYLERTGKLSENNFTDLKNMLDDDRKDLVEKIKEFSDNKAPIHISPGRDLCYSMQQPHVIIINNQTFEDETEEGNALSEREGSDIDLTNLTEFFEELNLPVEIYENLKSHQIYDAMVKANEEINKGNFSSFICFIMSHGENGKIYGSDSKYVKIKEDIIHLFKEANCPALKGKPKLFFIQACRDRTPAEENGMFRRNADPDEAHFLLGYSTAP
;
A
#
# COMPACT_ATOMS: atom_id res chain seq x y z
N MET A 1 -8.87 34.50 -21.65
CA MET A 1 -10.33 34.79 -21.56
C MET A 1 -11.18 33.86 -22.43
N ALA A 2 -10.93 33.74 -23.75
CA ALA A 2 -11.73 32.87 -24.63
C ALA A 2 -11.62 31.37 -24.30
N GLN A 3 -10.40 30.86 -24.07
CA GLN A 3 -10.14 29.45 -23.74
C GLN A 3 -10.76 29.03 -22.40
N LEU A 4 -10.57 29.81 -21.33
CA LEU A 4 -11.26 29.66 -20.03
C LEU A 4 -12.79 29.56 -20.18
N THR A 5 -13.36 30.36 -21.08
CA THR A 5 -14.80 30.39 -21.35
C THR A 5 -15.27 29.13 -22.08
N GLN A 6 -14.47 28.59 -23.01
CA GLN A 6 -14.76 27.33 -23.71
C GLN A 6 -14.62 26.12 -22.78
N TYR A 7 -13.53 26.05 -22.01
CA TYR A 7 -13.31 25.01 -21.01
C TYR A 7 -14.49 24.86 -20.04
N LYS A 8 -14.96 25.97 -19.44
CA LYS A 8 -16.13 25.95 -18.54
C LYS A 8 -17.41 25.54 -19.25
N LYS A 9 -17.59 25.89 -20.54
CA LYS A 9 -18.75 25.44 -21.34
C LYS A 9 -18.72 23.94 -21.59
N PHE A 10 -17.55 23.35 -21.86
CA PHE A 10 -17.42 21.90 -22.04
C PHE A 10 -17.72 21.17 -20.73
N LEU A 11 -17.13 21.58 -19.61
CA LEU A 11 -17.42 20.98 -18.31
C LEU A 11 -18.91 21.04 -17.97
N LYS A 12 -19.58 22.17 -18.24
CA LYS A 12 -21.02 22.29 -18.01
C LYS A 12 -21.83 21.34 -18.91
N LYS A 13 -21.47 21.21 -20.18
CA LYS A 13 -22.14 20.27 -21.10
C LYS A 13 -21.97 18.82 -20.66
N ILE A 14 -20.76 18.43 -20.28
CA ILE A 14 -20.46 17.08 -19.79
C ILE A 14 -21.23 16.82 -18.49
N ALA A 15 -21.17 17.75 -17.52
CA ALA A 15 -21.86 17.63 -16.25
C ALA A 15 -23.38 17.45 -16.42
N ASN A 16 -24.00 18.20 -17.34
CA ASN A 16 -25.41 18.06 -17.66
C ASN A 16 -25.76 16.71 -18.32
N GLY A 17 -24.79 16.06 -18.95
CA GLY A 17 -24.97 14.76 -19.58
C GLY A 17 -24.73 13.58 -18.63
N LEU A 18 -24.13 13.80 -17.45
CA LEU A 18 -23.87 12.75 -16.47
C LEU A 18 -25.10 12.47 -15.60
N THR A 19 -25.42 11.20 -15.42
CA THR A 19 -26.43 10.72 -14.47
C THR A 19 -25.85 10.60 -13.06
N MET A 20 -26.69 10.42 -12.05
CA MET A 20 -26.23 10.14 -10.68
C MET A 20 -25.40 8.86 -10.58
N SER A 21 -25.68 7.87 -11.44
CA SER A 21 -24.88 6.65 -11.51
C SER A 21 -23.51 6.95 -12.08
N ASP A 22 -23.43 7.73 -13.17
CA ASP A 22 -22.15 8.11 -13.78
C ASP A 22 -21.26 8.87 -12.79
N VAL A 23 -21.82 9.82 -12.03
CA VAL A 23 -21.09 10.55 -10.99
C VAL A 23 -20.59 9.60 -9.90
N GLY A 24 -21.40 8.61 -9.51
CA GLY A 24 -20.99 7.54 -8.61
C GLY A 24 -19.81 6.73 -9.15
N SER A 25 -19.87 6.32 -10.41
CA SER A 25 -18.82 5.57 -11.09
C SER A 25 -17.52 6.37 -11.25
N LEU A 26 -17.61 7.68 -11.53
CA LEU A 26 -16.45 8.56 -11.57
C LEU A 26 -15.79 8.67 -10.19
N LYS A 27 -16.59 8.80 -9.12
CA LYS A 27 -16.07 8.80 -7.74
C LYS A 27 -15.41 7.47 -7.39
N PHE A 28 -16.04 6.36 -7.77
CA PHE A 28 -15.51 5.01 -7.55
C PHE A 28 -14.13 4.85 -8.19
N LEU A 29 -13.97 5.23 -9.46
CA LEU A 29 -12.71 5.13 -10.20
C LEU A 29 -11.57 5.96 -9.60
N CYS A 30 -11.90 7.09 -8.97
CA CYS A 30 -10.91 8.04 -8.43
C CYS A 30 -10.62 7.86 -6.93
N HIS A 31 -11.23 6.89 -6.25
CA HIS A 31 -11.24 6.82 -4.79
C HIS A 31 -9.85 6.58 -4.15
N ASP A 32 -8.91 6.04 -4.89
CA ASP A 32 -7.53 5.77 -4.44
C ASP A 32 -6.56 6.93 -4.74
N LYS A 33 -6.91 7.83 -5.66
CA LYS A 33 -6.08 9.00 -6.05
C LYS A 33 -6.62 10.32 -5.54
N VAL A 34 -7.91 10.38 -5.24
CA VAL A 34 -8.58 11.51 -4.59
C VAL A 34 -9.04 11.03 -3.22
N ASP A 35 -8.75 11.83 -2.20
CA ASP A 35 -9.28 11.66 -0.84
C ASP A 35 -10.76 11.22 -0.87
N GLY A 36 -11.01 9.97 -0.45
CA GLY A 36 -12.33 9.35 -0.45
C GLY A 36 -13.34 10.14 0.39
N ALA A 37 -12.90 10.75 1.51
CA ALA A 37 -13.77 11.58 2.34
C ALA A 37 -14.21 12.86 1.59
N ALA A 38 -13.35 13.43 0.76
CA ALA A 38 -13.70 14.56 -0.08
C ALA A 38 -14.67 14.16 -1.20
N LEU A 39 -14.48 13.00 -1.83
CA LEU A 39 -15.39 12.47 -2.84
C LEU A 39 -16.78 12.17 -2.25
N ASP A 40 -16.83 11.52 -1.09
CA ASP A 40 -18.08 11.11 -0.44
C ASP A 40 -18.97 12.31 -0.07
N ARG A 41 -18.36 13.47 0.25
CA ARG A 41 -19.09 14.73 0.51
C ARG A 41 -19.78 15.31 -0.71
N VAL A 42 -19.32 14.98 -1.93
CA VAL A 42 -19.94 15.47 -3.16
C VAL A 42 -21.18 14.64 -3.46
N PRO A 43 -22.39 15.24 -3.49
CA PRO A 43 -23.61 14.52 -3.85
C PRO A 43 -23.54 14.00 -5.28
N ASN A 44 -24.04 12.78 -5.53
CA ASN A 44 -24.04 12.22 -6.88
C ASN A 44 -24.95 13.00 -7.86
N SER A 45 -25.86 13.84 -7.37
CA SER A 45 -26.66 14.77 -8.17
C SER A 45 -25.89 16.01 -8.64
N GLU A 46 -24.70 16.27 -8.11
CA GLU A 46 -23.95 17.52 -8.30
C GLU A 46 -22.64 17.29 -9.07
N ALA A 47 -22.73 16.89 -10.34
CA ALA A 47 -21.56 16.63 -11.19
C ALA A 47 -20.61 17.83 -11.31
N LEU A 48 -21.14 19.07 -11.26
CA LEU A 48 -20.32 20.28 -11.28
C LEU A 48 -19.46 20.44 -10.03
N GLU A 49 -19.95 20.04 -8.86
CA GLU A 49 -19.16 20.05 -7.63
C GLU A 49 -18.04 19.01 -7.68
N LEU A 50 -18.29 17.84 -8.29
CA LEU A 50 -17.24 16.85 -8.55
C LEU A 50 -16.14 17.43 -9.44
N PHE A 51 -16.51 18.15 -10.51
CA PHE A 51 -15.52 18.79 -11.39
C PHE A 51 -14.75 19.91 -10.69
N LYS A 52 -15.37 20.69 -9.80
CA LYS A 52 -14.64 21.64 -8.97
C LYS A 52 -13.61 20.94 -8.08
N LEU A 53 -13.96 19.80 -7.48
CA LEU A 53 -13.02 19.00 -6.70
C LEU A 53 -11.87 18.49 -7.59
N PHE A 54 -12.16 17.96 -8.77
CA PHE A 54 -11.13 17.53 -9.73
C PHE A 54 -10.21 18.69 -10.16
N GLN A 55 -10.72 19.91 -10.29
CA GLN A 55 -9.89 21.09 -10.54
C GLN A 55 -8.98 21.42 -9.35
N GLN A 56 -9.51 21.40 -8.12
CA GLN A 56 -8.73 21.63 -6.90
C GLN A 56 -7.61 20.61 -6.73
N LYS A 57 -7.87 19.36 -7.09
CA LYS A 57 -6.90 18.25 -7.07
C LYS A 57 -6.03 18.17 -8.34
N ARG A 58 -6.16 19.14 -9.26
CA ARG A 58 -5.41 19.24 -10.52
C ARG A 58 -5.55 18.02 -11.45
N ILE A 59 -6.64 17.26 -11.31
CA ILE A 59 -7.00 16.17 -12.23
C ILE A 59 -7.42 16.73 -13.59
N ILE A 60 -8.15 17.85 -13.57
CA ILE A 60 -8.54 18.59 -14.76
C ILE A 60 -8.09 20.04 -14.66
N SER A 61 -7.75 20.63 -15.80
CA SER A 61 -7.41 22.05 -15.90
C SER A 61 -7.84 22.61 -17.25
N GLU A 62 -7.73 23.93 -17.42
CA GLU A 62 -8.10 24.60 -18.68
C GLU A 62 -7.36 24.09 -19.91
N ASN A 63 -6.17 23.49 -19.73
CA ASN A 63 -5.33 23.00 -20.81
C ASN A 63 -5.19 21.47 -20.82
N ASN A 64 -5.86 20.76 -19.90
CA ASN A 64 -5.75 19.31 -19.80
C ASN A 64 -7.06 18.69 -19.30
N LEU A 65 -7.74 18.00 -20.20
CA LEU A 65 -8.94 17.18 -19.97
C LEU A 65 -8.69 15.69 -20.24
N THR A 66 -7.45 15.27 -20.48
CA THR A 66 -7.08 13.87 -20.80
C THR A 66 -7.64 12.91 -19.76
N CYS A 67 -7.36 13.20 -18.49
CA CYS A 67 -7.88 12.54 -17.31
C CYS A 67 -9.42 12.34 -17.33
N LEU A 68 -10.17 13.42 -17.56
CA LEU A 68 -11.63 13.35 -17.60
C LEU A 68 -12.11 12.53 -18.80
N ARG A 69 -11.45 12.70 -19.95
CA ARG A 69 -11.76 11.92 -21.15
C ARG A 69 -11.59 10.43 -20.91
N ASP A 70 -10.52 10.03 -20.23
CA ASP A 70 -10.24 8.63 -19.94
C ASP A 70 -11.21 8.06 -18.89
N LEU A 71 -11.54 8.81 -17.84
CA LEU A 71 -12.60 8.43 -16.91
C LEU A 71 -13.95 8.23 -17.61
N LEU A 72 -14.32 9.13 -18.53
CA LEU A 72 -15.56 9.00 -19.32
C LEU A 72 -15.56 7.75 -20.22
N LYS A 73 -14.40 7.36 -20.77
CA LYS A 73 -14.25 6.09 -21.50
C LYS A 73 -14.45 4.90 -20.56
N GLN A 74 -13.88 4.93 -19.35
CA GLN A 74 -14.00 3.83 -18.39
C GLN A 74 -15.45 3.60 -17.97
N ILE A 75 -16.24 4.67 -17.80
CA ILE A 75 -17.69 4.56 -17.52
C ILE A 75 -18.54 4.40 -18.80
N GLN A 76 -17.92 4.11 -19.95
CA GLN A 76 -18.58 3.87 -21.25
C GLN A 76 -19.44 5.04 -21.78
N ARG A 77 -19.21 6.28 -21.32
CA ARG A 77 -19.88 7.50 -21.80
C ARG A 77 -19.21 8.09 -23.02
N ILE A 78 -19.14 7.30 -24.09
CA ILE A 78 -18.46 7.65 -25.35
C ILE A 78 -19.10 8.89 -26.01
N ASP A 79 -20.41 9.08 -25.82
CA ASP A 79 -21.14 10.28 -26.24
C ASP A 79 -20.56 11.56 -25.60
N LEU A 80 -20.19 11.51 -24.32
CA LEU A 80 -19.58 12.64 -23.62
C LEU A 80 -18.09 12.81 -23.95
N VAL A 81 -17.38 11.71 -24.25
CA VAL A 81 -15.99 11.75 -24.72
C VAL A 81 -15.88 12.60 -25.99
N GLN A 82 -16.86 12.50 -26.90
CA GLN A 82 -16.89 13.27 -28.15
C GLN A 82 -17.11 14.78 -27.95
N ILE A 83 -17.56 15.21 -26.75
CA ILE A 83 -17.71 16.63 -26.42
C ILE A 83 -16.34 17.29 -26.17
N ILE A 84 -15.34 16.51 -25.76
CA ILE A 84 -13.99 17.00 -25.43
C ILE A 84 -13.14 17.05 -26.71
N PRO A 85 -12.75 18.25 -27.20
CA PRO A 85 -11.88 18.36 -28.36
C PRO A 85 -10.47 17.82 -28.07
N ASP A 86 -9.81 17.23 -29.08
CA ASP A 86 -8.47 16.65 -28.94
C ASP A 86 -7.41 17.68 -28.51
N GLU A 87 -7.60 18.96 -28.84
CA GLU A 87 -6.72 20.08 -28.42
C GLU A 87 -6.63 20.23 -26.89
N PHE A 88 -7.64 19.82 -26.14
CA PHE A 88 -7.61 19.82 -24.67
C PHE A 88 -6.94 18.56 -24.09
N CYS A 89 -6.45 17.65 -24.95
CA CYS A 89 -5.86 16.36 -24.57
C CYS A 89 -4.41 16.18 -25.07
N GLN A 90 -3.73 17.25 -25.48
CA GLN A 90 -2.44 17.18 -26.19
C GLN A 90 -1.20 16.99 -25.30
N GLN A 91 -1.36 17.00 -23.98
CA GLN A 91 -0.29 16.67 -23.04
C GLN A 91 -0.52 15.25 -22.54
N SER A 92 0.51 14.39 -22.67
CA SER A 92 0.60 13.15 -21.90
C SER A 92 0.39 13.53 -20.44
N SER A 93 -0.78 13.20 -19.89
CA SER A 93 -0.95 13.36 -18.45
C SER A 93 -0.16 12.24 -17.81
N ASP A 94 0.97 12.57 -17.21
CA ASP A 94 1.69 11.66 -16.31
C ASP A 94 0.84 11.29 -15.07
N VAL A 95 -0.33 11.94 -14.91
CA VAL A 95 -1.33 11.65 -13.87
C VAL A 95 -2.24 10.50 -14.32
N GLU A 96 -1.93 9.30 -13.82
CA GLU A 96 -2.87 8.18 -13.84
C GLU A 96 -3.97 8.42 -12.79
N VAL A 97 -5.21 8.66 -13.24
CA VAL A 97 -6.31 9.11 -12.36
C VAL A 97 -7.09 7.97 -11.74
N ALA A 98 -7.11 6.82 -12.40
CA ALA A 98 -7.65 5.58 -11.87
C ALA A 98 -6.57 4.52 -11.97
N SER A 99 -6.21 3.88 -10.86
CA SER A 99 -5.25 2.78 -10.90
C SER A 99 -5.76 1.61 -11.75
N PRO A 100 -4.86 0.73 -12.24
CA PRO A 100 -5.25 -0.49 -12.92
C PRO A 100 -6.21 -1.34 -12.08
N TYR A 101 -6.03 -1.33 -10.75
CA TYR A 101 -6.92 -1.98 -9.81
C TYR A 101 -8.34 -1.39 -9.82
N ARG A 102 -8.49 -0.06 -9.77
CA ARG A 102 -9.81 0.59 -9.86
C ARG A 102 -10.51 0.33 -11.19
N VAL A 103 -9.74 0.30 -12.29
CA VAL A 103 -10.27 -0.06 -13.62
C VAL A 103 -10.76 -1.51 -13.65
N LEU A 104 -10.00 -2.46 -13.07
CA LEU A 104 -10.47 -3.84 -12.90
C LEU A 104 -11.76 -3.87 -12.08
N LEU A 105 -11.77 -3.27 -10.88
CA LEU A 105 -12.95 -3.31 -10.01
C LEU A 105 -14.17 -2.71 -10.67
N LYS A 106 -14.00 -1.65 -11.48
CA LYS A 106 -15.10 -1.06 -12.25
C LYS A 106 -15.65 -2.06 -13.27
N SER A 107 -14.77 -2.72 -14.01
CA SER A 107 -15.13 -3.76 -15.00
C SER A 107 -15.80 -4.99 -14.36
N LEU A 108 -15.41 -5.34 -13.12
CA LEU A 108 -16.06 -6.37 -12.32
C LEU A 108 -17.43 -5.89 -11.84
N ALA A 109 -17.53 -4.68 -11.30
CA ALA A 109 -18.75 -4.08 -10.82
C ALA A 109 -19.84 -4.01 -11.91
N ASP A 110 -19.46 -3.64 -13.13
CA ASP A 110 -20.36 -3.62 -14.29
C ASP A 110 -20.82 -5.02 -14.72
N GLY A 111 -20.00 -6.03 -14.42
CA GLY A 111 -20.34 -7.42 -14.68
C GLY A 111 -21.24 -8.04 -13.61
N LEU A 112 -21.23 -7.53 -12.37
CA LEU A 112 -22.00 -8.09 -11.26
C LEU A 112 -23.49 -7.70 -11.37
N THR A 113 -24.36 -8.72 -11.33
CA THR A 113 -25.80 -8.54 -11.31
C THR A 113 -26.31 -8.37 -9.87
N THR A 114 -27.53 -7.86 -9.71
CA THR A 114 -28.20 -7.81 -8.40
C THR A 114 -28.42 -9.19 -7.79
N ARG A 115 -28.58 -10.23 -8.63
CA ARG A 115 -28.66 -11.62 -8.20
C ARG A 115 -27.34 -12.09 -7.59
N ASP A 116 -26.22 -11.80 -8.26
CA ASP A 116 -24.88 -12.15 -7.76
C ASP A 116 -24.66 -11.51 -6.39
N ILE A 117 -24.94 -10.20 -6.28
CA ILE A 117 -24.78 -9.48 -5.01
C ILE A 117 -25.63 -10.11 -3.91
N SER A 118 -26.91 -10.43 -4.18
CA SER A 118 -27.79 -11.06 -3.19
C SER A 118 -27.30 -12.43 -2.74
N GLN A 119 -26.73 -13.22 -3.66
CA GLN A 119 -26.11 -14.51 -3.32
C GLN A 119 -24.86 -14.31 -2.47
N PHE A 120 -24.01 -13.33 -2.83
CA PHE A 120 -22.76 -13.07 -2.14
C PHE A 120 -22.99 -12.48 -0.75
N THR A 121 -23.99 -11.62 -0.56
CA THR A 121 -24.36 -11.12 0.77
C THR A 121 -24.83 -12.25 1.68
N PHE A 122 -25.58 -13.22 1.14
CA PHE A 122 -25.97 -14.43 1.87
C PHE A 122 -24.77 -15.30 2.24
N LEU A 123 -23.86 -15.58 1.30
CA LEU A 123 -22.66 -16.38 1.53
C LEU A 123 -21.74 -15.77 2.60
N LEU A 124 -21.63 -14.44 2.63
CA LEU A 124 -20.81 -13.71 3.60
C LEU A 124 -21.49 -13.49 4.96
N GLY A 125 -22.76 -13.89 5.10
CA GLY A 125 -23.54 -13.67 6.33
C GLY A 125 -23.72 -12.18 6.66
N ILE A 126 -23.87 -11.33 5.64
CA ILE A 126 -24.06 -9.88 5.83
C ILE A 126 -25.46 -9.63 6.38
N GLU A 127 -25.55 -8.87 7.46
CA GLU A 127 -26.83 -8.46 8.06
C GLU A 127 -27.74 -7.74 7.04
N ASP A 128 -29.04 -8.03 7.08
CA ASP A 128 -30.03 -7.51 6.12
C ASP A 128 -29.96 -5.98 5.97
N GLY A 129 -29.83 -5.24 7.07
CA GLY A 129 -29.75 -3.77 7.05
C GLY A 129 -28.50 -3.21 6.34
N ILE A 130 -27.42 -4.00 6.25
CA ILE A 130 -26.25 -3.65 5.45
C ILE A 130 -26.46 -4.12 4.01
N ALA A 131 -26.93 -5.36 3.82
CA ALA A 131 -27.17 -5.95 2.50
C ALA A 131 -28.11 -5.10 1.64
N GLU A 132 -29.17 -4.54 2.22
CA GLU A 132 -30.10 -3.61 1.56
C GLU A 132 -29.42 -2.37 0.96
N LYS A 133 -28.28 -1.95 1.50
CA LYS A 133 -27.52 -0.79 1.00
C LYS A 133 -26.61 -1.15 -0.18
N LEU A 134 -26.28 -2.43 -0.37
CA LEU A 134 -25.36 -2.93 -1.41
C LEU A 134 -26.11 -3.10 -2.74
N THR A 135 -26.65 -2.00 -3.24
CA THR A 135 -27.60 -1.99 -4.37
C THR A 135 -26.96 -2.25 -5.75
N ASN A 136 -25.63 -2.26 -5.86
CA ASN A 136 -24.90 -2.46 -7.11
C ASN A 136 -23.48 -2.99 -6.85
N GLY A 137 -22.80 -3.42 -7.92
CA GLY A 137 -21.46 -4.01 -7.84
C GLY A 137 -20.44 -3.07 -7.21
N GLU A 138 -20.49 -1.77 -7.51
CA GLU A 138 -19.55 -0.78 -6.96
C GLU A 138 -19.65 -0.71 -5.43
N LYS A 139 -20.87 -0.61 -4.89
CA LYS A 139 -21.10 -0.59 -3.45
C LYS A 139 -20.70 -1.90 -2.77
N PHE A 140 -20.97 -3.03 -3.43
CA PHE A 140 -20.57 -4.33 -2.93
C PHE A 140 -19.05 -4.47 -2.86
N LEU A 141 -18.32 -4.08 -3.90
CA LEU A 141 -16.85 -4.13 -3.90
C LEU A 141 -16.24 -3.15 -2.89
N ILE A 142 -16.80 -1.93 -2.73
CA ILE A 142 -16.38 -1.00 -1.66
C ILE A 142 -16.58 -1.65 -0.28
N TYR A 143 -17.68 -2.37 -0.07
CA TYR A 143 -17.92 -3.09 1.20
C TYR A 143 -16.85 -4.17 1.44
N LEU A 144 -16.48 -4.94 0.42
CA LEU A 144 -15.41 -5.93 0.56
C LEU A 144 -14.05 -5.28 0.87
N GLU A 145 -13.73 -4.15 0.23
CA GLU A 145 -12.51 -3.38 0.54
C GLU A 145 -12.51 -2.90 2.00
N ARG A 146 -13.61 -2.30 2.45
CA ARG A 146 -13.75 -1.79 3.83
C ARG A 146 -13.71 -2.89 4.90
N THR A 147 -14.06 -4.12 4.54
CA THR A 147 -14.03 -5.27 5.45
C THR A 147 -12.77 -6.12 5.31
N GLY A 148 -11.78 -5.66 4.53
CA GLY A 148 -10.50 -6.33 4.32
C GLY A 148 -10.54 -7.59 3.45
N LYS A 149 -11.70 -7.91 2.84
CA LYS A 149 -11.90 -9.12 2.01
C LYS A 149 -11.48 -8.94 0.56
N LEU A 150 -11.14 -7.71 0.16
CA LEU A 150 -10.73 -7.38 -1.19
C LEU A 150 -9.65 -6.31 -1.17
N SER A 151 -8.58 -6.51 -1.94
CA SER A 151 -7.54 -5.52 -2.19
C SER A 151 -6.88 -5.76 -3.55
N GLU A 152 -5.96 -4.88 -3.97
CA GLU A 152 -5.19 -5.03 -5.22
C GLU A 152 -4.38 -6.32 -5.31
N ASN A 153 -4.14 -6.99 -4.18
CA ASN A 153 -3.35 -8.20 -4.07
C ASN A 153 -4.12 -9.37 -3.44
N ASN A 154 -5.34 -9.16 -2.94
CA ASN A 154 -6.20 -10.20 -2.40
C ASN A 154 -7.56 -10.21 -3.10
N PHE A 155 -7.80 -11.24 -3.91
CA PHE A 155 -9.08 -11.50 -4.58
C PHE A 155 -9.69 -12.83 -4.13
N THR A 156 -9.19 -13.44 -3.07
CA THR A 156 -9.51 -14.84 -2.70
C THR A 156 -10.99 -15.01 -2.42
N ASP A 157 -11.55 -14.18 -1.53
CA ASP A 157 -12.98 -14.25 -1.19
C ASP A 157 -13.86 -13.96 -2.40
N LEU A 158 -13.50 -12.95 -3.20
CA LEU A 158 -14.24 -12.60 -4.41
C LEU A 158 -14.21 -13.74 -5.44
N LYS A 159 -13.06 -14.38 -5.68
CA LYS A 159 -12.93 -15.54 -6.58
C LYS A 159 -13.76 -16.72 -6.09
N ASN A 160 -13.72 -17.00 -4.79
CA ASN A 160 -14.50 -18.09 -4.19
C ASN A 160 -16.01 -17.86 -4.34
N MET A 161 -16.47 -16.62 -4.22
CA MET A 161 -17.88 -16.27 -4.44
C MET A 161 -18.29 -16.31 -5.91
N LEU A 162 -17.41 -15.91 -6.83
CA LEU A 162 -17.68 -15.93 -8.26
C LEU A 162 -17.83 -17.36 -8.83
N ASP A 163 -17.09 -18.32 -8.25
CA ASP A 163 -17.10 -19.76 -8.57
C ASP A 163 -17.15 -20.07 -10.08
N ASP A 164 -17.55 -21.28 -10.46
CA ASP A 164 -17.77 -21.70 -11.84
C ASP A 164 -18.90 -20.94 -12.57
N ASP A 165 -19.75 -20.21 -11.84
CA ASP A 165 -20.90 -19.48 -12.40
C ASP A 165 -20.49 -18.18 -13.11
N ARG A 166 -19.39 -17.53 -12.69
CA ARG A 166 -18.91 -16.25 -13.23
C ARG A 166 -17.47 -16.31 -13.75
N LYS A 167 -17.18 -17.33 -14.58
CA LYS A 167 -15.86 -17.52 -15.23
C LYS A 167 -15.37 -16.30 -15.99
N ASP A 168 -16.29 -15.53 -16.57
CA ASP A 168 -15.99 -14.28 -17.27
C ASP A 168 -15.31 -13.24 -16.35
N LEU A 169 -15.74 -13.15 -15.09
CA LEU A 169 -15.17 -12.23 -14.10
C LEU A 169 -13.90 -12.79 -13.47
N VAL A 170 -13.85 -14.10 -13.24
CA VAL A 170 -12.64 -14.77 -12.74
C VAL A 170 -11.48 -14.60 -13.73
N GLU A 171 -11.74 -14.72 -15.04
CA GLU A 171 -10.71 -14.52 -16.07
C GLU A 171 -10.20 -13.07 -16.08
N LYS A 172 -11.07 -12.06 -15.93
CA LYS A 172 -10.61 -10.66 -15.79
C LYS A 172 -9.67 -10.45 -14.59
N ILE A 173 -9.95 -11.08 -13.45
CA ILE A 173 -9.08 -11.01 -12.26
C ILE A 173 -7.75 -11.71 -12.54
N LYS A 174 -7.79 -12.84 -13.25
CA LYS A 174 -6.60 -13.59 -13.63
C LYS A 174 -5.75 -12.80 -14.62
N GLU A 175 -6.33 -12.24 -15.68
CA GLU A 175 -5.64 -11.35 -16.62
C GLU A 175 -4.99 -10.17 -15.91
N PHE A 176 -5.67 -9.55 -14.94
CA PHE A 176 -5.08 -8.48 -14.12
C PHE A 176 -3.88 -8.99 -13.29
N SER A 177 -4.00 -10.18 -12.72
CA SER A 177 -2.93 -10.81 -11.92
C SER A 177 -1.73 -11.21 -12.78
N ASP A 178 -1.98 -11.73 -13.98
CA ASP A 178 -0.96 -12.20 -14.93
C ASP A 178 -0.27 -11.02 -15.65
N ASN A 179 -1.02 -9.94 -15.93
CA ASN A 179 -0.48 -8.70 -16.50
C ASN A 179 0.28 -7.84 -15.48
N LYS A 180 0.38 -8.25 -14.21
CA LYS A 180 1.48 -7.82 -13.34
C LYS A 180 2.77 -8.46 -13.86
N ALA A 181 3.27 -7.95 -14.98
CA ALA A 181 4.59 -8.24 -15.49
C ALA A 181 5.62 -8.10 -14.35
N PRO A 182 6.70 -8.90 -14.31
CA PRO A 182 7.78 -8.70 -13.37
C PRO A 182 8.23 -7.25 -13.52
N ILE A 183 8.17 -6.49 -12.44
CA ILE A 183 8.40 -5.03 -12.33
C ILE A 183 9.39 -4.58 -13.43
N HIS A 184 8.84 -4.15 -14.56
CA HIS A 184 9.64 -3.64 -15.66
C HIS A 184 9.81 -2.16 -15.37
N ILE A 185 10.98 -1.80 -14.85
CA ILE A 185 11.38 -0.41 -14.67
C ILE A 185 11.35 0.24 -16.06
N SER A 186 10.28 0.98 -16.32
CA SER A 186 10.21 1.87 -17.48
C SER A 186 11.25 2.97 -17.23
N PRO A 187 12.23 3.18 -18.12
CA PRO A 187 13.21 4.22 -17.91
C PRO A 187 12.50 5.58 -18.09
N GLY A 188 12.07 6.17 -16.97
CA GLY A 188 11.56 7.54 -16.94
C GLY A 188 10.27 7.81 -16.16
N ARG A 189 9.69 6.88 -15.38
CA ARG A 189 8.46 7.16 -14.60
C ARG A 189 8.55 6.62 -13.17
N ASP A 190 8.33 7.53 -12.21
CA ASP A 190 8.29 7.38 -10.75
C ASP A 190 9.41 6.57 -10.07
N LEU A 191 10.32 7.27 -9.39
CA LEU A 191 11.37 6.71 -8.52
C LEU A 191 10.83 6.08 -7.21
N CYS A 192 9.54 5.70 -7.16
CA CYS A 192 8.89 5.24 -5.94
C CYS A 192 8.51 3.76 -6.07
N TYR A 193 9.13 2.92 -5.26
CA TYR A 193 8.77 1.51 -5.13
C TYR A 193 7.47 1.35 -4.32
N SER A 194 6.53 0.55 -4.82
CA SER A 194 5.27 0.27 -4.12
C SER A 194 5.46 -0.77 -3.01
N MET A 195 5.33 -0.36 -1.74
CA MET A 195 5.44 -1.22 -0.54
C MET A 195 4.06 -1.57 0.05
N GLN A 196 3.11 -2.03 -0.77
CA GLN A 196 1.72 -2.29 -0.34
C GLN A 196 1.53 -3.55 0.52
N GLN A 197 2.45 -4.53 0.48
CA GLN A 197 2.39 -5.75 1.28
C GLN A 197 3.76 -6.10 1.88
N PRO A 198 4.33 -5.23 2.72
CA PRO A 198 5.54 -5.55 3.44
C PRO A 198 5.26 -6.65 4.46
N HIS A 199 6.24 -7.51 4.69
CA HIS A 199 6.31 -8.26 5.94
C HIS A 199 7.00 -7.35 6.97
N VAL A 200 6.30 -7.01 8.07
CA VAL A 200 6.76 -6.04 9.06
C VAL A 200 6.99 -6.72 10.41
N ILE A 201 8.19 -6.58 10.95
CA ILE A 201 8.56 -7.09 12.27
C ILE A 201 9.05 -5.94 13.15
N ILE A 202 8.59 -5.91 14.40
CA ILE A 202 9.10 -5.05 15.45
C ILE A 202 9.58 -5.94 16.60
N ILE A 203 10.86 -5.81 16.97
CA ILE A 203 11.42 -6.41 18.18
C ILE A 203 11.75 -5.28 19.16
N ASN A 204 11.10 -5.28 20.32
CA ASN A 204 11.34 -4.34 21.40
C ASN A 204 11.89 -5.06 22.64
N ASN A 205 13.18 -4.92 22.92
CA ASN A 205 13.80 -5.42 24.14
C ASN A 205 13.97 -4.26 25.12
N GLN A 206 13.08 -4.22 26.11
CA GLN A 206 13.03 -3.19 27.15
C GLN A 206 13.73 -3.66 28.43
N THR A 207 13.53 -4.91 28.82
CA THR A 207 14.01 -5.49 30.08
C THR A 207 15.10 -6.54 29.82
N PHE A 208 16.07 -6.58 30.71
CA PHE A 208 17.27 -7.43 30.60
C PHE A 208 17.50 -8.13 31.94
N GLU A 209 17.46 -9.46 31.93
CA GLU A 209 17.45 -10.29 33.15
C GLU A 209 18.86 -10.61 33.65
N ASP A 210 19.82 -10.70 32.72
CA ASP A 210 21.17 -11.21 32.98
C ASP A 210 22.24 -10.10 32.93
N GLU A 211 23.42 -10.36 33.49
CA GLU A 211 24.61 -9.52 33.27
C GLU A 211 25.25 -9.86 31.90
N THR A 212 25.91 -8.87 31.29
CA THR A 212 26.71 -9.12 30.08
C THR A 212 27.89 -10.05 30.40
N GLU A 213 28.57 -10.57 29.36
CA GLU A 213 29.79 -11.38 29.53
C GLU A 213 30.90 -10.67 30.32
N GLU A 214 30.85 -9.33 30.38
CA GLU A 214 31.78 -8.47 31.10
C GLU A 214 31.35 -8.19 32.56
N GLY A 215 30.22 -8.75 33.00
CA GLY A 215 29.67 -8.59 34.34
C GLY A 215 28.91 -7.27 34.56
N ASN A 216 28.46 -6.63 33.48
CA ASN A 216 27.70 -5.37 33.58
C ASN A 216 26.20 -5.65 33.45
N ALA A 217 25.39 -5.10 34.36
CA ALA A 217 23.94 -5.13 34.19
C ALA A 217 23.50 -4.08 33.15
N LEU A 218 22.63 -4.49 32.22
CA LEU A 218 22.00 -3.58 31.28
C LEU A 218 20.78 -2.90 31.94
N SER A 219 20.67 -1.58 31.82
CA SER A 219 19.54 -0.85 32.40
C SER A 219 18.25 -1.14 31.65
N GLU A 220 17.10 -1.01 32.32
CA GLU A 220 15.82 -1.00 31.61
C GLU A 220 15.75 0.18 30.63
N ARG A 221 15.12 -0.04 29.47
CA ARG A 221 14.94 1.00 28.44
C ARG A 221 13.59 1.72 28.59
N GLU A 222 13.50 2.58 29.60
CA GLU A 222 12.31 3.43 29.82
C GLU A 222 11.98 4.26 28.57
N GLY A 223 10.70 4.30 28.18
CA GLY A 223 10.21 5.03 27.00
C GLY A 223 10.26 4.25 25.68
N SER A 224 10.85 3.04 25.65
CA SER A 224 10.80 2.18 24.47
C SER A 224 9.39 1.65 24.16
N ASP A 225 8.52 1.58 25.16
CA ASP A 225 7.10 1.29 25.06
C ASP A 225 6.34 2.37 24.28
N ILE A 226 6.75 3.64 24.42
CA ILE A 226 6.19 4.77 23.66
C ILE A 226 6.58 4.63 22.18
N ASP A 227 7.85 4.32 21.88
CA ASP A 227 8.31 4.07 20.51
C ASP A 227 7.57 2.88 19.88
N LEU A 228 7.38 1.78 20.63
CA LEU A 228 6.60 0.62 20.19
C LEU A 228 5.15 0.99 19.88
N THR A 229 4.51 1.78 20.75
CA THR A 229 3.13 2.24 20.56
C THR A 229 3.01 3.08 19.29
N ASN A 230 3.89 4.08 19.12
CA ASN A 230 3.88 4.95 17.94
C ASN A 230 4.11 4.18 16.64
N LEU A 231 5.03 3.20 16.63
CA LEU A 231 5.27 2.36 15.45
C LEU A 231 4.06 1.48 15.14
N THR A 232 3.43 0.92 16.17
CA THR A 232 2.24 0.08 16.01
C THR A 232 1.09 0.90 15.42
N GLU A 233 0.78 2.07 16.01
CA GLU A 233 -0.24 3.00 15.52
C GLU A 233 0.04 3.43 14.07
N PHE A 234 1.31 3.73 13.74
CA PHE A 234 1.71 4.09 12.37
C PHE A 234 1.41 2.97 11.36
N PHE A 235 1.72 1.72 11.68
CA PHE A 235 1.42 0.61 10.77
C PHE A 235 -0.07 0.26 10.72
N GLU A 236 -0.80 0.45 11.82
CA GLU A 236 -2.26 0.34 11.86
C GLU A 236 -2.95 1.39 10.97
N GLU A 237 -2.51 2.66 11.01
CA GLU A 237 -3.01 3.72 10.13
C GLU A 237 -2.80 3.39 8.64
N LEU A 238 -1.71 2.67 8.32
CA LEU A 238 -1.42 2.19 6.98
C LEU A 238 -2.14 0.89 6.62
N ASN A 239 -2.92 0.30 7.54
CA ASN A 239 -3.55 -1.02 7.42
C ASN A 239 -2.54 -2.13 7.06
N LEU A 240 -1.34 -2.05 7.62
CA LEU A 240 -0.27 -3.02 7.41
C LEU A 240 -0.14 -3.93 8.63
N PRO A 241 -0.20 -5.26 8.47
CA PRO A 241 -0.03 -6.18 9.58
C PRO A 241 1.42 -6.11 10.09
N VAL A 242 1.57 -6.14 11.42
CA VAL A 242 2.86 -6.11 12.10
C VAL A 242 2.99 -7.24 13.11
N GLU A 243 4.13 -7.92 13.09
CA GLU A 243 4.50 -8.90 14.12
C GLU A 243 5.35 -8.20 15.19
N ILE A 244 4.83 -8.18 16.41
CA ILE A 244 5.46 -7.54 17.56
C ILE A 244 6.02 -8.62 18.47
N TYR A 245 7.29 -8.46 18.84
CA TYR A 245 7.98 -9.30 19.79
C TYR A 245 8.60 -8.44 20.89
N GLU A 246 8.40 -8.83 22.14
CA GLU A 246 8.90 -8.10 23.31
C GLU A 246 9.88 -8.94 24.12
N ASN A 247 10.99 -8.34 24.54
CA ASN A 247 11.99 -8.90 25.46
C ASN A 247 12.50 -10.29 25.04
N LEU A 248 12.82 -10.46 23.76
CA LEU A 248 13.40 -11.69 23.21
C LEU A 248 14.84 -11.91 23.67
N LYS A 249 15.13 -13.13 24.13
CA LYS A 249 16.50 -13.62 24.35
C LYS A 249 17.24 -13.71 23.02
N SER A 250 18.58 -13.70 23.06
CA SER A 250 19.46 -13.74 21.90
C SER A 250 19.09 -14.82 20.86
N HIS A 251 18.87 -16.06 21.32
CA HIS A 251 18.44 -17.16 20.45
C HIS A 251 17.03 -16.96 19.87
N GLN A 252 16.10 -16.36 20.62
CA GLN A 252 14.72 -16.12 20.17
C GLN A 252 14.67 -15.04 19.10
N ILE A 253 15.57 -14.05 19.14
CA ILE A 253 15.73 -13.07 18.05
C ILE A 253 16.10 -13.80 16.76
N TYR A 254 17.07 -14.73 16.83
CA TYR A 254 17.47 -15.52 15.67
C TYR A 254 16.31 -16.39 15.15
N ASP A 255 15.61 -17.10 16.04
CA ASP A 255 14.46 -17.93 15.67
C ASP A 255 13.33 -17.11 15.02
N ALA A 256 13.05 -15.91 15.53
CA ALA A 256 12.08 -15.00 14.93
C ALA A 256 12.49 -14.57 13.51
N MET A 257 13.77 -14.27 13.28
CA MET A 257 14.27 -13.91 11.95
C MET A 257 14.25 -15.09 10.97
N VAL A 258 14.55 -16.31 11.44
CA VAL A 258 14.44 -17.53 10.63
C VAL A 258 12.99 -17.79 10.27
N LYS A 259 12.06 -17.70 11.23
CA LYS A 259 10.62 -17.82 10.99
C LYS A 259 10.15 -16.81 9.95
N ALA A 260 10.53 -15.55 10.09
CA ALA A 260 10.22 -14.49 9.14
C ALA A 260 10.73 -14.79 7.73
N ASN A 261 11.99 -15.22 7.60
CA ASN A 261 12.57 -15.64 6.32
C ASN A 261 11.74 -16.76 5.68
N GLU A 262 11.38 -17.79 6.45
CA GLU A 262 10.60 -18.91 5.95
C GLU A 262 9.20 -18.48 5.47
N GLU A 263 8.52 -17.63 6.23
CA GLU A 263 7.20 -17.10 5.87
C GLU A 263 7.28 -16.23 4.63
N ILE A 264 8.31 -15.37 4.52
CA ILE A 264 8.53 -14.54 3.35
C ILE A 264 8.78 -15.39 2.10
N ASN A 265 9.55 -16.47 2.23
CA ASN A 265 9.82 -17.39 1.12
C ASN A 265 8.60 -18.23 0.71
N LYS A 266 7.65 -18.46 1.63
CA LYS A 266 6.38 -19.15 1.36
C LYS A 266 5.27 -18.20 0.86
N GLY A 267 5.37 -16.91 1.17
CA GLY A 267 4.39 -15.88 0.85
C GLY A 267 4.76 -15.00 -0.35
N ASN A 268 3.94 -13.96 -0.59
CA ASN A 268 4.19 -12.96 -1.62
C ASN A 268 4.23 -11.55 -1.02
N PHE A 269 5.37 -11.19 -0.44
CA PHE A 269 5.58 -9.85 0.15
C PHE A 269 6.27 -8.91 -0.83
N SER A 270 5.86 -7.64 -0.84
CA SER A 270 6.47 -6.58 -1.67
C SER A 270 7.80 -6.10 -1.11
N SER A 271 8.01 -6.21 0.20
CA SER A 271 9.23 -5.75 0.87
C SER A 271 9.33 -6.40 2.25
N PHE A 272 10.48 -6.25 2.88
CA PHE A 272 10.67 -6.60 4.28
C PHE A 272 11.03 -5.35 5.08
N ILE A 273 10.38 -5.16 6.22
CA ILE A 273 10.64 -4.03 7.12
C ILE A 273 10.85 -4.59 8.53
N CYS A 274 11.99 -4.28 9.13
CA CYS A 274 12.37 -4.80 10.43
C CYS A 274 12.82 -3.65 11.33
N PHE A 275 12.15 -3.49 12.46
CA PHE A 275 12.57 -2.62 13.55
C PHE A 275 13.15 -3.47 14.68
N ILE A 276 14.31 -3.06 15.18
CA ILE A 276 14.93 -3.68 16.35
C ILE A 276 15.36 -2.60 17.32
N MET A 277 14.76 -2.61 18.50
CA MET A 277 15.01 -1.67 19.58
C MET A 277 15.57 -2.48 20.76
N SER A 278 16.88 -2.41 20.98
CA SER A 278 17.56 -3.07 22.11
C SER A 278 18.83 -2.32 22.53
N HIS A 279 19.45 -2.68 23.65
CA HIS A 279 20.84 -2.28 23.88
C HIS A 279 21.72 -2.85 22.76
N GLY A 280 22.88 -2.24 22.53
CA GLY A 280 23.81 -2.77 21.55
C GLY A 280 25.15 -2.06 21.56
N GLU A 281 26.01 -2.55 20.68
CA GLU A 281 27.36 -2.07 20.46
C GLU A 281 27.66 -2.08 18.95
N ASN A 282 28.90 -1.78 18.57
CA ASN A 282 29.27 -1.71 17.16
C ASN A 282 28.99 -3.03 16.41
N GLY A 283 27.91 -3.04 15.61
CA GLY A 283 27.49 -4.16 14.77
C GLY A 283 26.71 -5.27 15.50
N LYS A 284 26.37 -5.08 16.78
CA LYS A 284 25.70 -6.08 17.61
C LYS A 284 24.55 -5.46 18.41
N ILE A 285 23.57 -6.28 18.74
CA ILE A 285 22.48 -5.96 19.69
C ILE A 285 22.46 -7.00 20.81
N TYR A 286 21.86 -6.65 21.94
CA TYR A 286 21.65 -7.57 23.05
C TYR A 286 20.26 -8.22 22.98
N GLY A 287 20.18 -9.51 23.30
CA GLY A 287 18.93 -10.13 23.75
C GLY A 287 18.59 -9.72 25.18
N SER A 288 17.38 -10.03 25.64
CA SER A 288 16.99 -9.84 27.06
C SER A 288 17.79 -10.70 28.05
N ASP A 289 18.52 -11.70 27.54
CA ASP A 289 19.53 -12.50 28.25
C ASP A 289 20.93 -11.87 28.22
N SER A 290 21.06 -10.60 27.87
CA SER A 290 22.31 -9.83 27.82
C SER A 290 23.42 -10.48 26.99
N LYS A 291 23.03 -11.30 26.01
CA LYS A 291 23.94 -11.91 25.01
C LYS A 291 23.81 -11.23 23.66
N TYR A 292 24.92 -11.20 22.94
CA TYR A 292 24.98 -10.56 21.63
C TYR A 292 24.31 -11.36 20.52
N VAL A 293 23.68 -10.62 19.60
CA VAL A 293 23.30 -11.07 18.25
C VAL A 293 23.99 -10.14 17.26
N LYS A 294 24.69 -10.71 16.28
CA LYS A 294 25.40 -9.93 15.26
C LYS A 294 24.43 -9.51 14.16
N ILE A 295 24.33 -8.21 13.93
CA ILE A 295 23.36 -7.64 12.99
C ILE A 295 23.60 -8.16 11.57
N LYS A 296 24.85 -8.22 11.12
CA LYS A 296 25.17 -8.61 9.74
C LYS A 296 25.06 -10.12 9.52
N GLU A 297 25.68 -10.89 10.40
CA GLU A 297 25.85 -12.34 10.25
C GLU A 297 24.60 -13.12 10.65
N ASP A 298 23.92 -12.71 11.73
CA ASP A 298 22.82 -13.49 12.30
C ASP A 298 21.45 -13.00 11.82
N ILE A 299 21.34 -11.73 11.39
CA ILE A 299 20.06 -11.11 10.98
C ILE A 299 20.04 -10.80 9.48
N ILE A 300 20.84 -9.81 9.03
CA ILE A 300 20.80 -9.34 7.63
C ILE A 300 21.13 -10.45 6.64
N HIS A 301 22.06 -11.35 6.98
CA HIS A 301 22.46 -12.47 6.14
C HIS A 301 21.27 -13.33 5.70
N LEU A 302 20.29 -13.55 6.57
CA LEU A 302 19.11 -14.35 6.28
C LEU A 302 18.29 -13.76 5.13
N PHE A 303 18.27 -12.44 4.96
CA PHE A 303 17.43 -11.77 3.97
C PHE A 303 18.17 -11.40 2.68
N LYS A 304 19.44 -11.79 2.53
CA LYS A 304 20.19 -11.61 1.27
C LYS A 304 19.59 -12.48 0.16
N GLU A 305 19.80 -12.09 -1.10
CA GLU A 305 19.14 -12.75 -2.24
C GLU A 305 19.40 -14.26 -2.33
N ALA A 306 20.58 -14.71 -1.92
CA ALA A 306 20.92 -16.14 -1.89
C ALA A 306 20.14 -16.94 -0.83
N ASN A 307 19.74 -16.29 0.26
CA ASN A 307 19.09 -16.91 1.42
C ASN A 307 17.59 -16.58 1.52
N CYS A 308 17.12 -15.55 0.81
CA CYS A 308 15.71 -15.19 0.67
C CYS A 308 15.39 -14.82 -0.79
N PRO A 309 15.26 -15.84 -1.67
CA PRO A 309 14.97 -15.61 -3.08
C PRO A 309 13.68 -14.81 -3.33
N ALA A 310 12.68 -14.93 -2.44
CA ALA A 310 11.42 -14.20 -2.55
C ALA A 310 11.55 -12.67 -2.43
N LEU A 311 12.65 -12.18 -1.85
CA LEU A 311 12.98 -10.75 -1.75
C LEU A 311 13.98 -10.27 -2.81
N LYS A 312 14.34 -11.10 -3.80
CA LYS A 312 15.25 -10.69 -4.88
C LYS A 312 14.69 -9.45 -5.61
N GLY A 313 15.49 -8.39 -5.72
CA GLY A 313 15.06 -7.12 -6.32
C GLY A 313 13.99 -6.34 -5.55
N LYS A 314 13.63 -6.77 -4.33
CA LYS A 314 12.66 -6.10 -3.45
C LYS A 314 13.37 -5.39 -2.29
N PRO A 315 12.87 -4.25 -1.80
CA PRO A 315 13.45 -3.53 -0.67
C PRO A 315 13.46 -4.36 0.61
N LYS A 316 14.59 -4.32 1.32
CA LYS A 316 14.70 -4.73 2.73
C LYS A 316 15.11 -3.52 3.56
N LEU A 317 14.25 -3.11 4.49
CA LEU A 317 14.46 -1.96 5.35
C LEU A 317 14.71 -2.45 6.77
N PHE A 318 15.87 -2.13 7.33
CA PHE A 318 16.22 -2.44 8.71
C PHE A 318 16.43 -1.13 9.47
N PHE A 319 15.73 -0.99 10.59
CA PHE A 319 15.83 0.15 11.49
C PHE A 319 16.29 -0.34 12.85
N ILE A 320 17.51 0.02 13.25
CA ILE A 320 18.14 -0.48 14.46
C ILE A 320 18.37 0.68 15.42
N GLN A 321 17.66 0.66 16.54
CA GLN A 321 17.79 1.63 17.63
C GLN A 321 18.57 0.98 18.77
N ALA A 322 19.88 1.15 18.73
CA ALA A 322 20.84 0.60 19.68
C ALA A 322 22.10 1.47 19.76
N CYS A 323 22.81 1.42 20.89
CA CYS A 323 24.04 2.18 21.08
C CYS A 323 25.14 1.77 20.10
N ARG A 324 26.00 2.73 19.72
CA ARG A 324 27.15 2.54 18.84
C ARG A 324 28.30 3.43 19.31
N ASP A 325 29.52 2.91 19.29
CA ASP A 325 30.71 3.74 19.52
C ASP A 325 30.91 4.69 18.35
N ARG A 326 30.95 6.00 18.63
CA ARG A 326 31.15 7.04 17.61
C ARG A 326 32.60 7.00 17.15
N THR A 327 32.86 6.64 15.89
CA THR A 327 34.16 6.91 15.27
C THR A 327 34.12 8.23 14.50
N PRO A 328 35.21 9.05 14.49
CA PRO A 328 35.20 10.40 13.90
C PRO A 328 34.88 10.46 12.40
N ALA A 329 34.92 9.33 11.69
CA ALA A 329 34.58 9.23 10.28
C ALA A 329 33.06 9.16 10.02
N GLU A 330 32.21 9.19 11.05
CA GLU A 330 30.77 8.91 10.97
C GLU A 330 29.88 10.17 11.07
N GLU A 331 30.45 11.38 11.13
CA GLU A 331 29.68 12.62 11.29
C GLU A 331 28.88 13.06 10.03
N ASN A 332 29.10 12.45 8.86
CA ASN A 332 28.39 12.79 7.63
C ASN A 332 27.49 11.65 7.13
N GLY A 333 26.25 11.62 7.63
CA GLY A 333 25.10 10.96 7.01
C GLY A 333 24.39 9.93 7.88
N MET A 334 23.24 10.31 8.45
CA MET A 334 22.27 9.42 9.15
C MET A 334 21.74 8.27 8.27
N PHE A 335 22.00 8.30 6.96
CA PHE A 335 21.69 7.25 6.00
C PHE A 335 22.97 6.88 5.23
N ARG A 336 23.78 5.98 5.75
CA ARG A 336 24.86 5.40 4.94
C ARG A 336 24.27 4.36 4.00
N ARG A 337 24.51 4.53 2.70
CA ARG A 337 24.49 3.43 1.71
C ARG A 337 25.58 2.45 2.12
N ASN A 338 25.30 1.55 3.06
CA ASN A 338 26.18 0.44 3.41
C ASN A 338 26.05 -0.71 2.40
N ALA A 339 25.41 -0.46 1.26
CA ALA A 339 25.35 -1.41 0.18
C ALA A 339 26.73 -1.52 -0.48
N ASP A 340 27.34 -2.69 -0.33
CA ASP A 340 28.13 -3.27 -1.41
C ASP A 340 27.41 -2.96 -2.75
N PRO A 341 28.08 -2.53 -3.84
CA PRO A 341 27.42 -2.21 -5.11
C PRO A 341 26.37 -3.23 -5.62
N ASP A 342 26.43 -4.48 -5.17
CA ASP A 342 25.46 -5.54 -5.46
C ASP A 342 24.23 -5.60 -4.49
N GLU A 343 24.14 -4.72 -3.49
CA GLU A 343 23.14 -4.73 -2.40
C GLU A 343 22.25 -3.48 -2.36
N ALA A 344 22.03 -2.79 -3.49
CA ALA A 344 21.26 -1.54 -3.60
C ALA A 344 19.80 -1.60 -3.07
N HIS A 345 19.30 -2.80 -2.74
CA HIS A 345 17.97 -3.05 -2.19
C HIS A 345 17.90 -3.06 -0.65
N PHE A 346 19.02 -2.90 0.05
CA PHE A 346 19.05 -2.79 1.52
C PHE A 346 19.14 -1.33 1.97
N LEU A 347 18.21 -0.92 2.83
CA LEU A 347 18.34 0.30 3.63
C LEU A 347 18.56 -0.09 5.08
N LEU A 348 19.61 0.46 5.67
CA LEU A 348 19.96 0.22 7.07
C LEU A 348 20.04 1.55 7.80
N GLY A 349 18.97 1.90 8.51
CA GLY A 349 18.87 3.07 9.35
C GLY A 349 19.32 2.75 10.77
N TYR A 350 20.15 3.62 11.35
CA TYR A 350 20.56 3.53 12.75
C TYR A 350 20.09 4.78 13.49
N SER A 351 19.55 4.57 14.68
CA SER A 351 19.30 5.64 15.64
C SER A 351 20.03 5.30 16.94
N THR A 352 20.64 6.30 17.57
CA THR A 352 21.14 6.16 18.94
C THR A 352 19.97 6.37 19.89
N ALA A 353 19.84 5.52 20.91
CA ALA A 353 18.95 5.85 22.04
C ALA A 353 19.39 7.20 22.66
N PRO A 354 18.45 8.03 23.13
CA PRO A 354 18.75 9.35 23.70
C PRO A 354 19.67 9.30 24.92
#